data_AF-A0A8T5M512-F1
#
_entry.id   AF-A0A8T5M512-F1
#
_cell.length_a   1.000
_cell.length_b   1.000
_cell.length_c   1.000
_cell.angle_alpha   90.00
_cell.angle_beta   90.00
_cell.angle_gamma   90.00
#
_symmetry.space_group_name_H-M   'P 1'
#
loop_
_entity.id
_entity.type
_entity.pdbx_description
1 polymer ?
#
loop_
_entity_poly.entity_id
_entity_poly.type
_entity_poly.pdbx_seq_one_letter_code
_entity_poly.pdbx_strand_id
1 'polypeptide(L)'
;MTNTKNIDLFEILVDYHISRNLKDGLAQERVEDGIMYSPGQNGENLFNVGDENGRFWYNGVIMFANGGDLVDNLKDVGVIRPSARLFFQSAKDEEEISNLLDKAAPKDGAIIYDRTSKRLTRTRLNNYIPELEDIAVEDVLPDDYLSEDSSYPLMGEDGSNVGCRSELAVTLSQGITGLDKKYHEIDAYLLKHTIYNPLGFGPVVHIGRNKMELFFFKHAPDSEGPFLDEEHKIIGIYRDYVKKDGKFVLDKERIYGS
;
A
#
# COMPACT_ATOMS: atom_id res chain seq x y z
N MET A 1 5.17 -32.43 -10.99
CA MET A 1 5.58 -31.15 -10.39
C MET A 1 4.48 -30.16 -10.69
N THR A 2 3.65 -29.81 -9.70
CA THR A 2 2.66 -28.75 -9.86
C THR A 2 3.42 -27.44 -10.04
N ASN A 3 3.21 -26.78 -11.18
CA ASN A 3 3.78 -25.47 -11.47
C ASN A 3 3.09 -24.48 -10.52
N THR A 4 3.61 -24.33 -9.30
CA THR A 4 3.04 -23.41 -8.33
C THR A 4 3.31 -22.00 -8.85
N LYS A 5 2.30 -21.39 -9.48
CA LYS A 5 2.34 -19.98 -9.88
C LYS A 5 2.76 -19.16 -8.65
N ASN A 6 3.80 -18.36 -8.79
CA ASN A 6 4.17 -17.40 -7.76
C ASN A 6 3.00 -16.43 -7.59
N ILE A 7 2.66 -16.17 -6.33
CA ILE A 7 1.59 -15.24 -6.00
C ILE A 7 2.14 -13.83 -6.18
N ASP A 8 1.45 -13.03 -6.99
CA ASP A 8 1.73 -11.60 -7.11
C ASP A 8 0.89 -10.85 -6.08
N LEU A 9 1.53 -10.47 -4.96
CA LEU A 9 0.83 -9.78 -3.87
C LEU A 9 0.38 -8.37 -4.25
N PHE A 10 1.10 -7.71 -5.18
CA PHE A 10 0.71 -6.37 -5.62
C PHE A 10 -0.57 -6.45 -6.44
N GLU A 11 -0.62 -7.36 -7.41
CA GLU A 11 -1.81 -7.56 -8.25
C GLU A 11 -3.03 -7.95 -7.40
N ILE A 12 -2.86 -8.84 -6.41
CA ILE A 12 -3.96 -9.20 -5.50
C ILE A 12 -4.50 -7.97 -4.75
N LEU A 13 -3.63 -7.07 -4.32
CA LEU A 13 -4.07 -5.84 -3.64
C LEU A 13 -4.75 -4.86 -4.61
N VAL A 14 -4.31 -4.80 -5.86
CA VAL A 14 -4.98 -4.04 -6.94
C VAL A 14 -6.38 -4.60 -7.18
N ASP A 15 -6.50 -5.91 -7.40
CA ASP A 15 -7.77 -6.59 -7.62
C ASP A 15 -8.71 -6.45 -6.42
N TYR A 16 -8.18 -6.55 -5.20
CA TYR A 16 -8.92 -6.28 -3.97
C TYR A 16 -9.41 -4.83 -3.94
N HIS A 17 -8.55 -3.86 -4.26
CA HIS A 17 -8.87 -2.45 -4.23
C HIS A 17 -9.98 -2.09 -5.23
N ILE A 18 -9.94 -2.67 -6.44
CA ILE A 18 -10.97 -2.51 -7.47
C ILE A 18 -12.29 -3.18 -7.04
N SER A 19 -12.23 -4.47 -6.68
CA SER A 19 -13.44 -5.27 -6.45
C SER A 19 -14.15 -4.97 -5.13
N ARG A 20 -13.42 -4.42 -4.14
CA ARG A 20 -13.94 -4.01 -2.83
C ARG A 20 -14.02 -2.51 -2.71
N ASN A 21 -12.88 -1.83 -2.51
CA ASN A 21 -12.90 -0.42 -2.10
C ASN A 21 -13.57 0.47 -3.16
N LEU A 22 -13.18 0.38 -4.45
CA LEU A 22 -13.79 1.19 -5.51
C LEU A 22 -15.29 0.92 -5.61
N LYS A 23 -15.66 -0.35 -5.77
CA LYS A 23 -17.06 -0.77 -5.89
C LYS A 23 -17.91 -0.31 -4.71
N ASP A 24 -17.45 -0.57 -3.48
CA ASP A 24 -18.19 -0.23 -2.26
C ASP A 24 -18.23 1.28 -2.04
N GLY A 25 -17.16 2.01 -2.39
CA GLY A 25 -17.13 3.47 -2.35
C GLY A 25 -18.12 4.11 -3.31
N LEU A 26 -18.11 3.70 -4.59
CA LEU A 26 -19.07 4.19 -5.60
C LEU A 26 -20.52 3.85 -5.26
N ALA A 27 -20.76 2.73 -4.58
CA ALA A 27 -22.11 2.36 -4.15
C ALA A 27 -22.66 3.20 -2.98
N GLN A 28 -21.80 3.90 -2.25
CA GLN A 28 -22.14 4.56 -0.99
C GLN A 28 -21.96 6.07 -1.02
N GLU A 29 -21.05 6.55 -1.85
CA GLU A 29 -20.68 7.94 -1.95
C GLU A 29 -21.16 8.51 -3.28
N ARG A 30 -21.48 9.81 -3.30
CA ARG A 30 -21.85 10.49 -4.54
C ARG A 30 -20.59 10.85 -5.30
N VAL A 31 -20.58 10.64 -6.61
CA VAL A 31 -19.50 11.06 -7.50
C VAL A 31 -20.05 11.96 -8.59
N GLU A 32 -19.43 13.12 -8.79
CA GLU A 32 -19.76 14.07 -9.85
C GLU A 32 -18.47 14.65 -10.42
N ASP A 33 -18.30 14.58 -11.74
CA ASP A 33 -17.14 15.10 -12.47
C ASP A 33 -15.77 14.69 -11.88
N GLY A 34 -15.67 13.44 -11.40
CA GLY A 34 -14.43 12.89 -10.83
C GLY A 34 -14.14 13.31 -9.40
N ILE A 35 -15.10 13.97 -8.75
CA ILE A 35 -15.01 14.38 -7.36
C ILE A 35 -15.96 13.49 -6.56
N MET A 36 -15.42 12.86 -5.52
CA MET A 36 -16.23 12.09 -4.58
C MET A 36 -16.65 12.98 -3.41
N TYR A 37 -17.91 12.82 -3.01
CA TYR A 37 -18.54 13.56 -1.93
C TYR A 37 -18.97 12.59 -0.84
N SER A 38 -18.60 12.89 0.40
CA SER A 38 -19.02 12.10 1.55
C SER A 38 -20.16 12.75 2.32
N PRO A 39 -21.17 11.99 2.78
CA PRO A 39 -22.26 12.53 3.57
C PRO A 39 -21.73 13.05 4.91
N GLY A 40 -21.99 14.33 5.18
CA GLY A 40 -21.67 15.00 6.43
C GLY A 40 -22.94 15.45 7.17
N GLN A 41 -22.78 15.80 8.45
CA GLN A 41 -23.89 16.26 9.29
C GLN A 41 -24.51 17.58 8.80
N ASN A 42 -23.74 18.40 8.07
CA ASN A 42 -24.14 19.73 7.59
C ASN A 42 -24.20 19.82 6.05
N GLY A 43 -24.29 18.69 5.37
CA GLY A 43 -24.21 18.60 3.90
C GLY A 43 -23.07 17.70 3.45
N GLU A 44 -22.78 17.74 2.15
CA GLU A 44 -21.73 16.93 1.54
C GLU A 44 -20.35 17.56 1.76
N ASN A 45 -19.37 16.73 2.13
CA ASN A 45 -17.98 17.13 2.27
C ASN A 45 -17.16 16.55 1.11
N LEU A 46 -16.26 17.37 0.58
CA LEU A 46 -15.27 16.93 -0.42
C LEU A 46 -14.22 16.05 0.25
N PHE A 47 -13.75 15.04 -0.48
CA PHE A 47 -12.51 14.35 -0.12
C PHE A 47 -11.31 15.21 -0.54
N ASN A 48 -10.51 15.67 0.43
CA ASN A 48 -9.30 16.42 0.11
C ASN A 48 -8.10 15.46 0.02
N VAL A 49 -7.22 15.75 -0.92
CA VAL A 49 -5.94 15.05 -1.05
C VAL A 49 -5.11 15.24 0.22
N GLY A 50 -4.49 14.16 0.70
CA GLY A 50 -3.72 14.15 1.95
C GLY A 50 -4.55 13.83 3.20
N ASP A 51 -5.88 13.92 3.17
CA ASP A 51 -6.72 13.51 4.29
C ASP A 51 -6.73 11.97 4.43
N GLU A 52 -6.86 11.45 5.66
CA GLU A 52 -7.05 10.01 5.88
C GLU A 52 -8.54 9.65 5.82
N ASN A 53 -8.91 8.75 4.90
CA ASN A 53 -10.28 8.26 4.78
C ASN A 53 -10.59 7.21 5.87
N GLY A 54 -10.99 7.66 7.06
CA GLY A 54 -11.51 6.80 8.14
C GLY A 54 -12.86 6.13 7.82
N ARG A 55 -13.16 5.86 6.55
CA ARG A 55 -14.45 5.36 6.06
C ARG A 55 -14.53 3.85 6.25
N PHE A 56 -15.72 3.36 6.59
CA PHE A 56 -15.96 1.95 6.90
C PHE A 56 -15.92 1.03 5.68
N TRP A 57 -16.05 1.58 4.47
CA TRP A 57 -15.94 0.86 3.20
C TRP A 57 -14.52 0.82 2.66
N TYR A 58 -13.61 1.65 3.19
CA TYR A 58 -12.23 1.70 2.75
C TYR A 58 -11.35 0.87 3.68
N ASN A 59 -10.80 -0.22 3.15
CA ASN A 59 -9.88 -1.06 3.90
C ASN A 59 -8.45 -0.72 3.52
N GLY A 60 -7.67 -0.21 4.47
CA GLY A 60 -6.24 -0.02 4.30
C GLY A 60 -5.43 -1.19 4.82
N VAL A 61 -4.26 -1.40 4.23
CA VAL A 61 -3.39 -2.54 4.49
C VAL A 61 -1.95 -2.07 4.57
N ILE A 62 -1.19 -2.67 5.47
CA ILE A 62 0.27 -2.71 5.39
C ILE A 62 0.70 -4.16 5.52
N MET A 63 1.45 -4.64 4.54
CA MET A 63 1.92 -6.02 4.44
C MET A 63 3.41 -6.03 4.14
N PHE A 64 4.15 -6.92 4.80
CA PHE A 64 5.55 -7.20 4.52
C PHE A 64 5.70 -8.64 4.09
N ALA A 65 6.51 -8.90 3.07
CA ALA A 65 6.72 -10.25 2.56
C ALA A 65 8.19 -10.55 2.30
N ASN A 66 8.59 -11.81 2.56
CA ASN A 66 9.88 -12.35 2.15
C ASN A 66 9.85 -13.88 1.97
N GLY A 67 11.03 -14.50 1.84
CA GLY A 67 11.26 -15.96 1.67
C GLY A 67 11.09 -16.86 2.90
N GLY A 68 10.48 -16.39 3.99
CA GLY A 68 9.98 -17.23 5.10
C GLY A 68 10.70 -17.12 6.43
N ASP A 69 11.74 -16.31 6.53
CA ASP A 69 12.47 -15.99 7.75
C ASP A 69 12.11 -14.61 8.33
N LEU A 70 11.18 -13.86 7.68
CA LEU A 70 10.85 -12.49 8.04
C LEU A 70 10.54 -12.31 9.52
N VAL A 71 9.71 -13.20 10.07
CA VAL A 71 9.27 -13.08 11.47
C VAL A 71 10.42 -13.21 12.45
N ASP A 72 11.32 -14.17 12.21
CA ASP A 72 12.44 -14.42 13.11
C ASP A 72 13.43 -13.26 13.01
N ASN A 73 13.75 -12.80 11.79
CA ASN A 73 14.61 -11.65 11.57
C ASN A 73 14.02 -10.36 12.17
N LEU A 74 12.71 -10.12 12.05
CA LEU A 74 12.04 -8.97 12.67
C LEU A 74 12.02 -9.05 14.20
N LYS A 75 12.01 -10.25 14.79
CA LYS A 75 12.16 -10.42 16.24
C LYS A 75 13.57 -10.13 16.70
N ASP A 76 14.54 -10.60 15.94
CA ASP A 76 15.98 -10.41 16.18
C ASP A 76 16.36 -8.93 16.22
N VAL A 77 15.83 -8.12 15.29
CA VAL A 77 16.07 -6.67 15.26
C VAL A 77 15.09 -5.85 16.12
N GLY A 78 14.23 -6.51 16.90
CA GLY A 78 13.33 -5.84 17.86
C GLY A 78 12.12 -5.12 17.24
N VAL A 79 11.85 -5.31 15.95
CA VAL A 79 10.66 -4.80 15.27
C VAL A 79 9.41 -5.54 15.74
N ILE A 80 9.50 -6.86 15.86
CA ILE A 80 8.49 -7.69 16.53
C ILE A 80 9.00 -7.97 17.94
N ARG A 81 8.13 -7.86 18.94
CA ARG A 81 8.49 -8.25 20.31
C ARG A 81 8.94 -9.72 20.31
N PRO A 82 10.12 -10.07 20.89
CA PRO A 82 10.60 -11.46 20.89
C PRO A 82 9.58 -12.46 21.48
N SER A 83 8.82 -12.02 22.49
CA SER A 83 7.78 -12.80 23.16
C SER A 83 6.43 -12.85 22.41
N ALA A 84 6.29 -12.17 21.27
CA ALA A 84 5.05 -12.17 20.50
C ALA A 84 4.73 -13.58 19.99
N ARG A 85 3.52 -14.05 20.35
CA ARG A 85 2.94 -15.28 19.81
C ARG A 85 2.18 -14.91 18.54
N LEU A 86 2.61 -15.50 17.42
CA LEU A 86 2.05 -15.23 16.11
C LEU A 86 1.24 -16.44 15.64
N PHE A 87 0.04 -16.17 15.14
CA PHE A 87 -0.86 -17.18 14.63
C PHE A 87 -0.87 -17.08 13.11
N PHE A 88 -0.33 -18.11 12.46
CA PHE A 88 -0.26 -18.17 11.01
C PHE A 88 -1.52 -18.82 10.44
N GLN A 89 -2.02 -18.24 9.35
CA GLN A 89 -3.14 -18.75 8.56
C GLN A 89 -2.65 -19.09 7.15
N SER A 90 -3.28 -20.07 6.51
CA SER A 90 -3.03 -20.40 5.10
C SER A 90 -3.36 -19.20 4.21
N ALA A 91 -2.53 -18.95 3.21
CA ALA A 91 -2.71 -17.90 2.21
C ALA A 91 -2.07 -18.35 0.88
N LYS A 92 -2.61 -19.45 0.34
CA LYS A 92 -2.03 -20.22 -0.77
C LYS A 92 -2.39 -19.69 -2.16
N ASP A 93 -3.46 -18.93 -2.22
CA ASP A 93 -4.01 -18.32 -3.41
C ASP A 93 -4.63 -16.96 -3.08
N GLU A 94 -5.06 -16.27 -4.13
CA GLU A 94 -5.68 -14.96 -4.08
C GLU A 94 -6.98 -14.94 -3.27
N GLU A 95 -7.82 -15.97 -3.40
CA GLU A 95 -9.09 -16.05 -2.67
C GLU A 95 -8.84 -16.12 -1.15
N GLU A 96 -7.90 -16.98 -0.71
CA GLU A 96 -7.51 -17.06 0.70
C GLU A 96 -6.96 -15.72 1.21
N ILE A 97 -6.14 -15.02 0.42
CA ILE A 97 -5.57 -13.72 0.80
C ILE A 97 -6.68 -12.67 0.91
N SER A 98 -7.53 -12.51 -0.09
CA SER A 98 -8.64 -11.54 -0.09
C SER A 98 -9.60 -11.75 1.09
N ASN A 99 -9.94 -13.02 1.37
CA ASN A 99 -10.76 -13.37 2.55
C ASN A 99 -10.09 -12.99 3.88
N LEU A 100 -8.76 -12.99 3.94
CA LEU A 100 -8.01 -12.56 5.13
C LEU A 100 -7.92 -11.04 5.22
N LEU A 101 -7.81 -10.33 4.10
CA LEU A 101 -7.87 -8.87 4.05
C LEU A 101 -9.22 -8.36 4.58
N ASP A 102 -10.34 -8.98 4.16
CA ASP A 102 -11.68 -8.65 4.66
C ASP A 102 -11.80 -8.80 6.19
N LYS A 103 -11.15 -9.82 6.76
CA LYS A 103 -11.12 -10.04 8.22
C LYS A 103 -10.14 -9.13 8.95
N ALA A 104 -9.16 -8.59 8.24
CA ALA A 104 -8.12 -7.72 8.78
C ALA A 104 -8.58 -6.25 8.83
N ALA A 105 -9.43 -5.83 7.90
CA ALA A 105 -9.92 -4.46 7.72
C ALA A 105 -10.09 -3.58 8.99
N PRO A 106 -10.71 -4.02 10.11
CA PRO A 106 -10.92 -3.12 11.25
C PRO A 106 -9.81 -3.14 12.32
N LYS A 107 -8.79 -3.99 12.22
CA LYS A 107 -7.79 -4.13 13.29
C LYS A 107 -6.54 -3.33 12.96
N ASP A 108 -5.77 -2.97 13.98
CA ASP A 108 -4.43 -2.37 13.82
C ASP A 108 -3.33 -3.42 13.60
N GLY A 109 -2.22 -2.97 13.02
CA GLY A 109 -0.99 -3.75 12.84
C GLY A 109 -0.74 -4.16 11.39
N ALA A 110 0.43 -4.73 11.15
CA ALA A 110 0.89 -5.16 9.84
C ALA A 110 0.67 -6.64 9.61
N ILE A 111 0.43 -6.99 8.35
CA ILE A 111 0.40 -8.36 7.87
C ILE A 111 1.83 -8.78 7.53
N ILE A 112 2.24 -9.96 7.95
CA ILE A 112 3.50 -10.56 7.55
C ILE A 112 3.17 -11.78 6.70
N TYR A 113 3.63 -11.80 5.45
CA TYR A 113 3.41 -12.87 4.49
C TYR A 113 4.70 -13.65 4.24
N ASP A 114 4.67 -14.95 4.52
CA ASP A 114 5.75 -15.88 4.21
C ASP A 114 5.51 -16.49 2.82
N ARG A 115 6.33 -16.12 1.84
CA ARG A 115 6.23 -16.62 0.45
C ARG A 115 6.55 -18.09 0.32
N THR A 116 7.43 -18.62 1.16
CA THR A 116 7.87 -20.01 1.10
C THR A 116 6.80 -20.94 1.63
N SER A 117 6.24 -20.62 2.80
CA SER A 117 5.18 -21.46 3.38
C SER A 117 3.76 -21.07 2.95
N LYS A 118 3.61 -19.95 2.22
CA LYS A 118 2.33 -19.40 1.76
C LYS A 118 1.34 -19.22 2.90
N ARG A 119 1.80 -18.54 3.95
CA ARG A 119 1.03 -18.25 5.15
C ARG A 119 1.21 -16.81 5.54
N LEU A 120 0.19 -16.26 6.19
CA LEU A 120 0.27 -14.93 6.76
C LEU A 120 -0.04 -14.92 8.25
N THR A 121 0.50 -13.94 8.92
CA THR A 121 0.12 -13.59 10.30
C THR A 121 -0.04 -12.08 10.39
N ARG A 122 -0.58 -11.62 11.53
CA ARG A 122 -0.75 -10.21 11.80
C ARG A 122 -0.16 -9.85 13.15
N THR A 123 0.59 -8.75 13.19
CA THR A 123 1.20 -8.26 14.42
C THR A 123 1.37 -6.75 14.40
N ARG A 124 1.51 -6.14 15.58
CA ARG A 124 2.03 -4.78 15.69
C ARG A 124 3.54 -4.81 15.49
N LEU A 125 4.06 -3.81 14.80
CA LEU A 125 5.48 -3.61 14.57
C LEU A 125 5.93 -2.38 15.36
N ASN A 126 7.15 -2.42 15.88
CA ASN A 126 7.85 -1.25 16.38
C ASN A 126 8.41 -0.48 15.18
N ASN A 127 8.27 0.84 15.19
CA ASN A 127 8.74 1.68 14.08
C ASN A 127 10.23 2.01 14.17
N TYR A 128 10.85 1.72 15.31
CA TYR A 128 12.24 2.04 15.54
C TYR A 128 13.15 0.86 15.18
N ILE A 129 14.04 1.08 14.21
CA ILE A 129 15.03 0.11 13.72
C ILE A 129 16.39 0.80 13.67
N PRO A 130 17.30 0.54 14.64
CA PRO A 130 18.53 1.31 14.76
C PRO A 130 19.40 1.38 13.51
N GLU A 131 19.50 0.27 12.78
CA GLU A 131 20.32 0.20 11.57
C GLU A 131 19.73 0.98 10.38
N LEU A 132 18.49 1.48 10.49
CA LEU A 132 17.75 2.18 9.44
C LEU A 132 17.30 3.59 9.88
N GLU A 133 17.82 4.11 11.00
CA GLU A 133 17.45 5.44 11.53
C GLU A 133 17.79 6.59 10.58
N ASP A 134 18.84 6.44 9.76
CA ASP A 134 19.32 7.48 8.85
C ASP A 134 18.52 7.54 7.54
N ILE A 135 17.47 6.72 7.38
CA ILE A 135 16.68 6.65 6.15
C ILE A 135 15.55 7.66 6.22
N ALA A 136 15.81 8.85 5.68
CA ALA A 136 14.80 9.86 5.44
C ALA A 136 13.88 9.43 4.28
N VAL A 137 12.57 9.44 4.51
CA VAL A 137 11.59 8.95 3.54
C VAL A 137 11.53 9.85 2.31
N GLU A 138 11.65 11.15 2.52
CA GLU A 138 11.68 12.21 1.51
C GLU A 138 12.87 12.08 0.54
N ASP A 139 13.97 11.46 0.98
CA ASP A 139 15.13 11.22 0.13
C ASP A 139 14.94 10.00 -0.79
N VAL A 140 13.97 9.13 -0.46
CA VAL A 140 13.74 7.86 -1.15
C VAL A 140 12.53 7.93 -2.07
N LEU A 141 11.42 8.48 -1.60
CA LEU A 141 10.14 8.47 -2.31
C LEU A 141 10.06 9.53 -3.41
N PRO A 142 9.25 9.29 -4.45
CA PRO A 142 9.01 10.29 -5.48
C PRO A 142 8.09 11.41 -4.97
N ASP A 143 8.20 12.62 -5.54
CA ASP A 143 7.48 13.81 -5.06
C ASP A 143 5.96 13.69 -5.21
N ASP A 144 5.50 12.85 -6.14
CA ASP A 144 4.10 12.52 -6.41
C ASP A 144 3.56 11.37 -5.52
N TYR A 145 4.29 10.94 -4.49
CA TYR A 145 3.88 9.79 -3.67
C TYR A 145 2.59 10.00 -2.85
N LEU A 146 2.27 11.23 -2.46
CA LEU A 146 1.03 11.55 -1.74
C LEU A 146 -0.08 12.10 -2.64
N SER A 147 0.27 12.62 -3.81
CA SER A 147 -0.67 13.22 -4.77
C SER A 147 -0.16 13.08 -6.19
N GLU A 148 -1.04 12.73 -7.15
CA GLU A 148 -0.61 12.50 -8.53
C GLU A 148 -0.03 13.75 -9.22
N ASP A 149 -0.42 14.94 -8.77
CA ASP A 149 -0.06 16.26 -9.32
C ASP A 149 0.96 17.02 -8.45
N SER A 150 1.50 16.36 -7.42
CA SER A 150 2.44 16.94 -6.45
C SER A 150 1.90 18.15 -5.67
N SER A 151 0.57 18.36 -5.67
CA SER A 151 -0.06 19.45 -4.91
C SER A 151 0.05 19.29 -3.40
N TYR A 152 0.25 18.06 -2.92
CA TYR A 152 0.45 17.74 -1.52
C TYR A 152 1.87 17.19 -1.29
N PRO A 153 2.79 17.99 -0.72
CA PRO A 153 4.19 17.60 -0.58
C PRO A 153 4.38 16.50 0.47
N LEU A 154 5.45 15.71 0.29
CA LEU A 154 5.88 14.68 1.25
C LEU A 154 6.23 15.24 2.63
N MET A 155 6.47 16.54 2.76
CA MET A 155 6.82 17.22 4.00
C MET A 155 6.07 18.55 4.08
N GLY A 156 5.46 18.84 5.24
CA GLY A 156 4.87 20.14 5.53
C GLY A 156 5.94 21.21 5.79
N GLU A 157 5.53 22.48 5.80
CA GLU A 157 6.43 23.62 6.06
C GLU A 157 7.09 23.57 7.45
N ASP A 158 6.46 22.89 8.41
CA ASP A 158 6.95 22.65 9.76
C ASP A 158 7.80 21.38 9.89
N GLY A 159 8.08 20.70 8.77
CA GLY A 159 8.79 19.43 8.74
C GLY A 159 7.94 18.23 9.16
N SER A 160 6.63 18.39 9.33
CA SER A 160 5.73 17.26 9.54
C SER A 160 5.16 16.80 8.18
N ASN A 161 5.58 15.65 7.67
CA ASN A 161 4.71 14.76 6.91
C ASN A 161 5.36 13.40 6.62
N VAL A 162 4.55 12.50 6.07
CA VAL A 162 4.67 11.03 6.05
C VAL A 162 4.19 10.40 7.36
N GLY A 163 3.04 9.73 7.28
CA GLY A 163 2.50 8.97 8.41
C GLY A 163 3.33 7.73 8.74
N CYS A 164 3.31 7.31 10.01
CA CYS A 164 4.09 6.20 10.58
C CYS A 164 4.07 4.89 9.76
N ARG A 165 2.98 4.60 9.03
CA ARG A 165 2.87 3.38 8.21
C ARG A 165 3.70 3.47 6.92
N SER A 166 3.73 4.65 6.28
CA SER A 166 4.50 4.86 5.06
C SER A 166 5.99 4.88 5.37
N GLU A 167 6.37 5.54 6.47
CA GLU A 167 7.74 5.52 6.99
C GLU A 167 8.19 4.07 7.25
N LEU A 168 7.44 3.31 8.04
CA LEU A 168 7.76 1.91 8.32
C LEU A 168 7.90 1.07 7.05
N ALA A 169 7.04 1.27 6.05
CA ALA A 169 7.11 0.55 4.78
C ALA A 169 8.40 0.86 4.00
N VAL A 170 8.75 2.14 3.90
CA VAL A 170 9.98 2.59 3.24
C VAL A 170 11.20 2.05 3.97
N THR A 171 11.27 2.26 5.28
CA THR A 171 12.39 1.82 6.12
C THR A 171 12.59 0.32 5.99
N LEU A 172 11.58 -0.51 6.28
CA LEU A 172 11.72 -1.96 6.21
C LEU A 172 12.00 -2.49 4.81
N SER A 173 11.51 -1.83 3.75
CA SER A 173 11.82 -2.24 2.36
C SER A 173 13.30 -2.10 1.99
N GLN A 174 14.09 -1.38 2.79
CA GLN A 174 15.55 -1.32 2.64
C GLN A 174 16.25 -2.60 3.13
N GLY A 175 15.49 -3.56 3.66
CA GLY A 175 15.97 -4.81 4.21
C GLY A 175 16.55 -4.66 5.60
N ILE A 176 16.87 -5.79 6.22
CA ILE A 176 17.46 -5.86 7.56
C ILE A 176 18.60 -6.86 7.60
N THR A 177 19.53 -6.69 8.54
CA THR A 177 20.58 -7.68 8.82
C THR A 177 20.20 -8.50 10.05
N GLY A 178 19.91 -9.79 9.85
CA GLY A 178 19.55 -10.69 10.94
C GLY A 178 20.73 -10.99 11.88
N LEU A 179 20.48 -11.66 13.00
CA LEU A 179 21.57 -12.12 13.89
C LEU A 179 22.52 -13.12 13.20
N ASP A 180 22.05 -13.77 12.15
CA ASP A 180 22.86 -14.61 11.26
C ASP A 180 23.84 -13.82 10.37
N LYS A 181 23.84 -12.49 10.49
CA LYS A 181 24.66 -11.53 9.73
C LYS A 181 24.40 -11.57 8.23
N LYS A 182 23.24 -12.08 7.81
CA LYS A 182 22.82 -12.03 6.41
C LYS A 182 21.86 -10.87 6.21
N TYR A 183 21.93 -10.33 5.01
CA TYR A 183 20.97 -9.34 4.53
C TYR A 183 19.70 -10.05 4.08
N HIS A 184 18.56 -9.56 4.57
CA HIS A 184 17.23 -10.07 4.26
C HIS A 184 16.45 -8.99 3.54
N GLU A 185 16.13 -9.24 2.26
CA GLU A 185 15.28 -8.36 1.49
C GLU A 185 13.82 -8.50 1.93
N ILE A 186 13.12 -7.37 1.97
CA ILE A 186 11.73 -7.28 2.41
C ILE A 186 11.00 -6.45 1.37
N ASP A 187 9.90 -6.99 0.86
CA ASP A 187 8.96 -6.22 0.06
C ASP A 187 7.86 -5.69 0.98
N ALA A 188 7.57 -4.40 0.87
CA ALA A 188 6.49 -3.74 1.59
C ALA A 188 5.35 -3.42 0.64
N TYR A 189 4.11 -3.70 1.07
CA TYR A 189 2.91 -3.42 0.31
C TYR A 189 1.95 -2.58 1.15
N LEU A 190 1.38 -1.57 0.53
CA LEU A 190 0.43 -0.65 1.16
C LEU A 190 -0.84 -0.59 0.34
N LEU A 191 -1.97 -0.57 1.03
CA LEU A 191 -3.20 0.01 0.51
C LEU A 191 -3.51 1.19 1.45
N LYS A 192 -3.24 2.41 0.98
CA LYS A 192 -3.17 3.59 1.85
C LYS A 192 -4.55 4.15 2.12
N HIS A 193 -4.80 4.63 3.34
CA HIS A 193 -6.00 5.42 3.67
C HIS A 193 -5.90 6.89 3.24
N THR A 194 -4.68 7.39 3.07
CA THR A 194 -4.45 8.77 2.65
C THR A 194 -4.97 8.95 1.23
N ILE A 195 -5.87 9.91 1.05
CA ILE A 195 -6.50 10.22 -0.23
C ILE A 195 -5.46 10.74 -1.21
N TYR A 196 -5.40 10.13 -2.38
CA TYR A 196 -4.39 10.40 -3.41
C TYR A 196 -4.84 11.46 -4.41
N ASN A 197 -6.14 11.56 -4.64
CA ASN A 197 -6.77 12.45 -5.61
C ASN A 197 -8.25 12.70 -5.23
N PRO A 198 -8.97 13.57 -5.95
CA PRO A 198 -10.37 13.91 -5.63
C PRO A 198 -11.39 12.76 -5.64
N LEU A 199 -11.03 11.56 -6.13
CA LEU A 199 -11.89 10.38 -6.02
C LEU A 199 -11.96 9.81 -4.59
N GLY A 200 -11.15 10.30 -3.65
CA GLY A 200 -11.25 9.89 -2.24
C GLY A 200 -10.60 8.55 -1.90
N PHE A 201 -9.85 7.96 -2.83
CA PHE A 201 -9.12 6.71 -2.62
C PHE A 201 -7.62 6.97 -2.47
N GLY A 202 -6.95 6.20 -1.60
CA GLY A 202 -5.49 6.14 -1.57
C GLY A 202 -4.94 5.13 -2.58
N PRO A 203 -3.64 5.17 -2.89
CA PRO A 203 -3.07 4.22 -3.84
C PRO A 203 -2.81 2.85 -3.20
N VAL A 204 -2.68 1.84 -4.07
CA VAL A 204 -1.97 0.60 -3.78
C VAL A 204 -0.50 0.82 -4.12
N VAL A 205 0.40 0.43 -3.23
CA VAL A 205 1.85 0.64 -3.39
C VAL A 205 2.58 -0.65 -3.09
N HIS A 206 3.58 -0.97 -3.89
CA HIS A 206 4.62 -1.94 -3.56
C HIS A 206 5.96 -1.20 -3.52
N ILE A 207 6.71 -1.37 -2.45
CA ILE A 207 8.04 -0.80 -2.25
C ILE A 207 8.99 -1.98 -1.99
N GLY A 208 9.88 -2.22 -2.94
CA GLY A 208 11.04 -3.09 -2.75
C GLY A 208 12.31 -2.25 -2.64
N ARG A 209 13.46 -2.90 -2.50
CA ARG A 209 14.74 -2.19 -2.32
C ARG A 209 15.07 -1.23 -3.47
N ASN A 210 14.83 -1.68 -4.71
CA ASN A 210 15.26 -1.00 -5.94
C ASN A 210 14.12 -0.71 -6.93
N LYS A 211 12.89 -1.12 -6.60
CA LYS A 211 11.70 -0.87 -7.42
C LYS A 211 10.54 -0.42 -6.54
N MET A 212 9.68 0.40 -7.10
CA MET A 212 8.40 0.75 -6.50
C MET A 212 7.33 0.71 -7.58
N GLU A 213 6.16 0.21 -7.22
CA GLU A 213 5.00 0.10 -8.11
C GLU A 213 3.83 0.78 -7.42
N LEU A 214 3.04 1.53 -8.17
CA LEU A 214 1.94 2.33 -7.63
C LEU A 214 0.73 2.21 -8.56
N PHE A 215 -0.42 1.93 -7.97
CA PHE A 215 -1.70 1.86 -8.67
C PHE A 215 -2.71 2.79 -7.99
N PHE A 216 -3.45 3.54 -8.80
CA PHE A 216 -4.50 4.45 -8.32
C PHE A 216 -5.59 4.65 -9.37
N PHE A 217 -6.75 5.12 -8.90
CA PHE A 217 -7.87 5.45 -9.78
C PHE A 217 -7.76 6.86 -10.31
N LYS A 218 -8.21 7.10 -11.53
CA LYS A 218 -8.23 8.44 -12.14
C LYS A 218 -9.53 8.66 -12.89
N HIS A 219 -10.14 9.84 -12.70
CA HIS A 219 -11.23 10.29 -13.55
C HIS A 219 -10.66 10.74 -14.90
N ALA A 220 -11.12 10.13 -15.99
CA ALA A 220 -10.60 10.38 -17.33
C ALA A 220 -11.74 10.38 -18.36
N PRO A 221 -12.56 11.45 -18.39
CA PRO A 221 -13.77 11.52 -19.24
C PRO A 221 -13.45 11.46 -20.74
N ASP A 222 -12.25 11.92 -21.13
CA ASP A 222 -11.78 11.93 -22.52
C ASP A 222 -10.96 10.68 -22.90
N SER A 223 -10.83 9.69 -22.00
CA SER A 223 -10.09 8.46 -22.28
C SER A 223 -10.87 7.52 -23.20
N GLU A 224 -10.15 6.70 -23.98
CA GLU A 224 -10.75 5.57 -24.72
C GLU A 224 -10.84 4.29 -23.86
N GLY A 225 -10.35 4.34 -22.62
CA GLY A 225 -10.33 3.21 -21.68
C GLY A 225 -9.03 2.38 -21.73
N PRO A 226 -9.05 1.14 -21.20
CA PRO A 226 -10.20 0.49 -20.56
C PRO A 226 -10.64 1.20 -19.27
N PHE A 227 -11.95 1.27 -19.07
CA PHE A 227 -12.54 1.80 -17.85
C PHE A 227 -12.71 0.70 -16.80
N LEU A 228 -12.37 1.02 -15.55
CA LEU A 228 -12.73 0.22 -14.38
C LEU A 228 -14.20 0.47 -14.00
N ASP A 229 -14.68 1.69 -14.23
CA ASP A 229 -16.07 2.08 -14.12
C ASP A 229 -16.45 3.01 -15.28
N GLU A 230 -17.29 2.52 -16.19
CA GLU A 230 -17.68 3.21 -17.42
C GLU A 230 -18.63 4.39 -17.16
N GLU A 231 -19.49 4.27 -16.14
CA GLU A 231 -20.50 5.27 -15.77
C GLU A 231 -19.85 6.57 -15.31
N HIS A 232 -18.84 6.45 -14.44
CA HIS A 232 -18.12 7.58 -13.85
C HIS A 232 -16.80 7.89 -14.58
N LYS A 233 -16.52 7.19 -15.70
CA LYS A 233 -15.30 7.37 -16.50
C LYS A 233 -14.01 7.24 -15.68
N ILE A 234 -13.95 6.23 -14.82
CA ILE A 234 -12.79 5.95 -13.97
C ILE A 234 -11.91 4.90 -14.65
N ILE A 235 -10.62 5.21 -14.78
CA ILE A 235 -9.57 4.28 -15.22
C ILE A 235 -8.62 3.97 -14.06
N GLY A 236 -7.88 2.86 -14.19
CA GLY A 236 -6.75 2.57 -13.31
C GLY A 236 -5.45 3.06 -13.95
N ILE A 237 -4.59 3.71 -13.19
CA ILE A 237 -3.25 4.11 -13.61
C ILE A 237 -2.23 3.26 -12.87
N TYR A 238 -1.26 2.72 -13.62
CA TYR A 238 -0.14 1.97 -13.10
C TYR A 238 1.15 2.74 -13.35
N ARG A 239 1.93 3.00 -12.30
CA ARG A 239 3.25 3.60 -12.36
C ARG A 239 4.33 2.63 -11.86
N ASP A 240 5.37 2.47 -12.66
CA ASP A 240 6.61 1.81 -12.28
C ASP A 240 7.67 2.87 -11.97
N TYR A 241 8.33 2.73 -10.84
CA TYR A 241 9.45 3.57 -10.43
C TYR A 241 10.70 2.72 -10.26
N VAL A 242 11.83 3.26 -10.69
CA VAL A 242 13.16 2.65 -10.53
C VAL A 242 14.02 3.55 -9.66
N LYS A 243 14.89 2.94 -8.85
CA LYS A 243 15.80 3.68 -7.97
C LYS A 243 16.99 4.23 -8.77
N LYS A 244 17.15 5.55 -8.80
CA LYS A 244 18.27 6.29 -9.41
C LYS A 244 18.84 7.25 -8.37
N ASP A 245 20.14 7.15 -8.10
CA ASP A 245 20.85 8.00 -7.15
C ASP A 245 20.18 8.06 -5.75
N GLY A 246 19.66 6.93 -5.28
CA GLY A 246 19.01 6.81 -3.98
C GLY A 246 17.50 7.11 -3.97
N LYS A 247 16.97 7.79 -5.01
CA LYS A 247 15.57 8.19 -5.11
C LYS A 247 14.80 7.34 -6.13
N PHE A 248 13.52 7.09 -5.86
CA PHE A 248 12.62 6.52 -6.84
C PHE A 248 12.23 7.56 -7.89
N VAL A 249 12.40 7.20 -9.17
CA VAL A 249 12.05 8.05 -10.30
C VAL A 249 11.10 7.27 -11.20
N LEU A 250 10.04 7.94 -11.68
CA LEU A 250 9.07 7.35 -12.59
C LEU A 250 9.78 6.83 -13.84
N ASP A 251 9.59 5.54 -14.12
CA ASP A 251 10.12 4.86 -15.29
C ASP A 251 9.05 4.72 -16.37
N LYS A 252 7.85 4.28 -15.95
CA LYS A 252 6.73 4.03 -16.86
C LYS A 252 5.40 4.34 -16.20
N GLU A 253 4.49 4.91 -16.98
CA GLU A 253 3.06 5.02 -16.65
C GLU A 253 2.23 4.32 -17.74
N ARG A 254 1.16 3.63 -17.35
CA ARG A 254 0.20 3.01 -18.28
C ARG A 254 -1.20 2.94 -17.67
N ILE A 255 -2.20 2.78 -18.54
CA ILE A 255 -3.55 2.43 -18.11
C ILE A 255 -3.56 0.95 -17.71
N TYR A 256 -4.22 0.62 -16.60
CA TYR A 256 -4.35 -0.75 -16.15
C TYR A 256 -5.25 -1.54 -17.12
N GLY A 257 -4.76 -2.70 -17.58
CA GLY A 257 -5.46 -3.55 -18.55
C GLY A 257 -5.21 -3.21 -20.03
N SER A 258 -4.40 -2.19 -20.35
CA SER A 258 -3.97 -1.86 -21.72
C SER A 258 -2.71 -2.62 -22.17
#